data_AF-X0I6H9-F1
#
_entry.id   AF-X0I6H9-F1
#
_cell.length_a   1.000
_cell.length_b   1.000
_cell.length_c   1.000
_cell.angle_alpha   90.00
_cell.angle_beta   90.00
_cell.angle_gamma   90.00
#
_symmetry.space_group_name_H-M   'P 1'
#
loop_
_entity.id
_entity.type
_entity.pdbx_description
1 polymer ?
#
loop_
_entity_poly.entity_id
_entity_poly.type
_entity_poly.pdbx_seq_one_letter_code
_entity_poly.pdbx_strand_id
1 'polypeptide(L)'
;MHVSKVGVTGLVAMTGMVTSSYVDSLSENAKELLTVNMEWTNTSYDRNAGYLYDFSGAGALGHENRSSAWYAFGLLARNNGKDVTEAEKIIETGSDAYRDIDNYWDPDWRGFTGTTLIMALEEFPKLISKSVQQLLLESLHNATKGDEYRFGNLDPNKDNLYPAHSNPISEEKCPAWN
;
A
#
# COMPACT_ATOMS: atom_id res chain seq x y z
N MET A 1 -27.32 36.10 54.49
CA MET A 1 -27.71 35.72 53.11
C MET A 1 -26.47 35.74 52.24
N HIS A 2 -25.86 34.58 51.98
CA HIS A 2 -24.75 34.44 51.03
C HIS A 2 -25.28 33.67 49.81
N VAL A 3 -25.22 34.31 48.64
CA VAL A 3 -25.63 33.72 47.36
C VAL A 3 -24.40 33.05 46.75
N SER A 4 -24.45 31.74 46.55
CA SER A 4 -23.40 31.00 45.83
C SER A 4 -23.61 31.15 44.33
N LYS A 5 -22.58 31.63 43.61
CA LYS A 5 -22.55 31.65 42.14
C LYS A 5 -22.20 30.25 41.63
N VAL A 6 -23.09 29.66 40.85
CA VAL A 6 -22.83 28.43 40.08
C VAL A 6 -21.92 28.78 38.91
N GLY A 7 -20.74 28.16 38.87
CA GLY A 7 -19.81 28.28 37.75
C GLY A 7 -20.26 27.40 36.59
N VAL A 8 -20.45 28.01 35.42
CA VAL A 8 -20.66 27.30 34.16
C VAL A 8 -19.29 26.87 33.64
N THR A 9 -18.96 25.58 33.74
CA THR A 9 -17.83 24.98 33.04
C THR A 9 -18.16 24.88 31.55
N GLY A 10 -17.51 25.69 30.73
CA GLY A 10 -17.58 25.60 29.27
C GLY A 10 -16.84 24.36 28.77
N LEU A 11 -17.53 23.53 27.98
CA LEU A 11 -16.90 22.47 27.18
C LEU A 11 -16.16 23.15 26.02
N VAL A 12 -14.83 23.06 25.99
CA VAL A 12 -14.05 23.42 24.81
C VAL A 12 -14.12 22.24 23.85
N ALA A 13 -14.87 22.38 22.75
CA ALA A 13 -14.80 21.45 21.64
C ALA A 13 -13.44 21.62 20.97
N MET A 14 -12.57 20.61 21.07
CA MET A 14 -11.37 20.54 20.24
C MET A 14 -11.82 20.23 18.82
N THR A 15 -12.04 21.26 18.01
CA THR A 15 -12.14 21.11 16.56
C THR A 15 -10.80 20.58 16.07
N GLY A 16 -10.74 19.29 15.75
CA GLY A 16 -9.59 18.69 15.10
C GLY A 16 -9.21 19.52 13.89
N MET A 17 -7.95 19.94 13.82
CA MET A 17 -7.42 20.64 12.66
C MET A 17 -7.55 19.68 11.47
N VAL A 18 -8.46 19.99 10.54
CA VAL A 18 -8.56 19.24 9.29
C VAL A 18 -7.27 19.50 8.54
N THR A 19 -6.39 18.51 8.50
CA THR A 19 -5.19 18.57 7.68
C THR A 19 -5.63 18.59 6.21
N SER A 20 -5.17 19.58 5.45
CA SER A 20 -5.43 19.61 4.01
C SER A 20 -4.95 18.31 3.37
N SER A 21 -5.82 17.68 2.58
CA SER A 21 -5.51 16.46 1.85
C SER A 21 -4.80 16.81 0.54
N TYR A 22 -4.04 15.86 -0.02
CA TYR A 22 -3.48 16.03 -1.37
C TYR A 22 -4.61 16.17 -2.40
N VAL A 23 -5.72 15.46 -2.17
CA VAL A 23 -6.94 15.52 -2.99
C VAL A 23 -7.44 16.96 -3.19
N ASP A 24 -7.31 17.83 -2.20
CA ASP A 24 -7.77 19.23 -2.29
C ASP A 24 -7.01 20.04 -3.35
N SER A 25 -5.76 19.65 -3.62
CA SER A 25 -4.87 20.31 -4.58
C SER A 25 -5.10 19.89 -6.04
N LEU A 26 -5.86 18.82 -6.26
CA LEU A 26 -6.17 18.30 -7.59
C LEU A 26 -7.14 19.21 -8.36
N SER A 27 -7.07 19.15 -9.69
CA SER A 27 -8.11 19.74 -10.54
C SER A 27 -9.47 19.08 -10.27
N GLU A 28 -10.56 19.80 -10.51
CA GLU A 28 -11.92 19.30 -10.21
C GLU A 28 -12.19 17.92 -10.81
N ASN A 29 -11.84 17.71 -12.08
CA ASN A 29 -12.03 16.41 -12.74
C ASN A 29 -11.18 15.30 -12.11
N ALA A 30 -9.93 15.59 -11.72
CA ALA A 30 -9.06 14.59 -11.11
C ALA A 30 -9.51 14.25 -9.68
N LYS A 31 -9.98 15.26 -8.94
CA LYS A 31 -10.56 15.11 -7.60
C LYS A 31 -11.81 14.23 -7.64
N GLU A 32 -12.71 14.47 -8.58
CA GLU A 32 -13.92 13.65 -8.78
C GLU A 32 -13.55 12.18 -9.07
N LEU A 33 -12.68 11.96 -10.07
CA LEU A 33 -12.27 10.60 -10.46
C LEU A 33 -11.59 9.84 -9.31
N LEU A 34 -10.69 10.50 -8.58
CA LEU A 34 -10.04 9.88 -7.42
C LEU A 34 -11.05 9.59 -6.31
N THR A 35 -11.97 10.50 -6.03
CA THR A 35 -13.00 10.31 -4.99
C THR A 35 -13.88 9.10 -5.31
N VAL A 36 -14.41 9.02 -6.53
CA VAL A 36 -15.26 7.90 -6.98
C VAL A 36 -14.48 6.58 -6.95
N ASN A 37 -13.23 6.58 -7.42
CA ASN A 37 -12.39 5.38 -7.37
C ASN A 37 -12.13 4.92 -5.93
N MET A 38 -11.87 5.85 -5.01
CA MET A 38 -11.67 5.54 -3.60
C MET A 38 -12.94 5.02 -2.94
N GLU A 39 -14.11 5.57 -3.27
CA GLU A 39 -15.40 5.07 -2.78
C GLU A 39 -15.67 3.64 -3.26
N TRP A 40 -15.37 3.34 -4.52
CA TRP A 40 -15.52 1.99 -5.08
C TRP A 40 -14.54 0.99 -4.45
N THR A 41 -13.25 1.32 -4.39
CA THR A 41 -12.21 0.44 -3.81
C THR A 41 -12.40 0.19 -2.31
N ASN A 42 -12.98 1.15 -1.56
CA ASN A 42 -13.37 0.93 -0.16
C ASN A 42 -14.30 -0.30 0.01
N THR A 43 -15.12 -0.63 -1.00
CA THR A 43 -16.06 -1.77 -0.93
C THR A 43 -15.38 -3.13 -1.03
N SER A 44 -14.17 -3.15 -1.59
CA SER A 44 -13.37 -4.37 -1.79
C SER A 44 -12.22 -4.49 -0.80
N TYR A 45 -12.09 -3.56 0.15
CA TYR A 45 -11.02 -3.58 1.14
C TYR A 45 -11.31 -4.52 2.31
N ASP A 46 -10.47 -5.55 2.44
CA ASP A 46 -10.43 -6.41 3.61
C ASP A 46 -9.58 -5.76 4.71
N ARG A 47 -10.25 -5.07 5.62
CA ARG A 47 -9.63 -4.44 6.79
C ARG A 47 -8.90 -5.44 7.70
N ASN A 48 -9.27 -6.72 7.71
CA ASN A 48 -8.61 -7.70 8.56
C ASN A 48 -7.27 -8.11 7.95
N ALA A 49 -7.27 -8.40 6.64
CA ALA A 49 -6.07 -8.80 5.91
C ALA A 49 -5.13 -7.61 5.62
N GLY A 50 -5.65 -6.40 5.46
CA GLY A 50 -4.84 -5.27 4.99
C GLY A 50 -4.59 -5.32 3.48
N TYR A 51 -5.55 -5.85 2.71
CA TYR A 51 -5.49 -5.93 1.25
C TYR A 51 -6.87 -5.71 0.63
N LEU A 52 -6.89 -5.33 -0.64
CA LEU A 52 -8.07 -5.45 -1.50
C LEU A 52 -8.26 -6.92 -1.90
N TYR A 53 -9.52 -7.33 -1.98
CA TYR A 53 -9.88 -8.58 -2.65
C TYR A 53 -9.55 -8.50 -4.14
N ASP A 54 -9.17 -9.63 -4.72
CA ASP A 54 -8.95 -9.78 -6.16
C ASP A 54 -10.24 -9.49 -6.94
N PHE A 55 -10.13 -8.58 -7.90
CA PHE A 55 -11.23 -8.15 -8.76
C PHE A 55 -11.52 -9.13 -9.91
N SER A 56 -10.62 -10.07 -10.20
CA SER A 56 -10.73 -11.00 -11.34
C SER A 56 -11.79 -12.08 -11.14
N GLY A 57 -12.17 -12.38 -9.89
CA GLY A 57 -13.09 -13.46 -9.54
C GLY A 57 -12.51 -14.86 -9.76
N ALA A 58 -11.22 -15.00 -10.09
CA ALA A 58 -10.57 -16.27 -10.40
C ALA A 58 -10.36 -17.19 -9.17
N GLY A 59 -10.56 -16.67 -7.96
CA GLY A 59 -10.60 -17.45 -6.72
C GLY A 59 -11.51 -16.77 -5.68
N ALA A 60 -12.26 -17.57 -4.93
CA ALA A 60 -13.05 -17.03 -3.82
C ALA A 60 -12.10 -16.51 -2.72
N LEU A 61 -12.25 -15.23 -2.35
CA LEU A 61 -11.51 -14.57 -1.26
C LEU A 61 -9.98 -14.44 -1.48
N GLY A 62 -9.52 -14.42 -2.74
CA GLY A 62 -8.14 -14.02 -3.04
C GLY A 62 -7.91 -12.54 -2.74
N HIS A 63 -6.68 -12.17 -2.36
CA HIS A 63 -6.22 -10.79 -2.24
C HIS A 63 -5.21 -10.48 -3.35
N GLU A 64 -5.16 -9.23 -3.79
CA GLU A 64 -4.22 -8.80 -4.81
C GLU A 64 -3.33 -7.65 -4.31
N ASN A 65 -2.07 -7.62 -4.73
CA ASN A 65 -1.07 -6.71 -4.16
C ASN A 65 -0.97 -5.36 -4.89
N ARG A 66 -1.31 -5.32 -6.19
CA ARG A 66 -1.02 -4.18 -7.07
C ARG A 66 -1.99 -3.02 -6.80
N SER A 67 -3.27 -3.30 -6.84
CA SER A 67 -4.32 -2.32 -6.59
C SER A 67 -4.35 -1.98 -5.10
N SER A 68 -4.00 -2.90 -4.21
CA SER A 68 -3.79 -2.61 -2.78
C SER A 68 -2.71 -1.53 -2.57
N ALA A 69 -1.59 -1.58 -3.28
CA ALA A 69 -0.57 -0.54 -3.22
C ALA A 69 -1.07 0.82 -3.72
N TRP A 70 -1.82 0.84 -4.84
CA TRP A 70 -2.47 2.06 -5.33
C TRP A 70 -3.54 2.58 -4.37
N TYR A 71 -4.26 1.70 -3.69
CA TYR A 71 -5.24 2.06 -2.68
C TYR A 71 -4.56 2.66 -1.45
N ALA A 72 -3.43 2.11 -0.99
CA ALA A 72 -2.63 2.73 0.05
C ALA A 72 -2.16 4.15 -0.34
N PHE A 73 -1.71 4.35 -1.58
CA PHE A 73 -1.40 5.69 -2.11
C PHE A 73 -2.62 6.61 -2.06
N GLY A 74 -3.79 6.14 -2.50
CA GLY A 74 -5.03 6.90 -2.47
C GLY A 74 -5.51 7.24 -1.06
N LEU A 75 -5.32 6.34 -0.08
CA LEU A 75 -5.57 6.59 1.34
C LEU A 75 -4.67 7.71 1.87
N LEU A 76 -3.36 7.66 1.57
CA LEU A 76 -2.43 8.72 1.96
C LEU A 76 -2.78 10.06 1.29
N ALA A 77 -3.20 10.03 0.02
CA ALA A 77 -3.63 11.23 -0.68
C ALA A 77 -4.89 11.84 -0.06
N ARG A 78 -5.87 11.00 0.31
CA ARG A 78 -7.14 11.42 0.95
C ARG A 78 -6.95 11.88 2.39
N ASN A 79 -6.02 11.26 3.13
CA ASN A 79 -5.61 11.61 4.49
C ASN A 79 -6.78 11.94 5.43
N ASN A 80 -7.79 11.08 5.47
CA ASN A 80 -8.97 11.28 6.31
C ASN A 80 -9.15 10.15 7.34
N GLY A 81 -9.44 10.52 8.59
CA GLY A 81 -9.75 9.56 9.64
C GLY A 81 -8.64 8.51 9.85
N LYS A 82 -8.92 7.25 9.47
CA LYS A 82 -8.01 6.11 9.62
C LYS A 82 -7.14 5.83 8.39
N ASP A 83 -7.25 6.65 7.34
CA ASP A 83 -6.61 6.37 6.07
C ASP A 83 -5.10 6.12 6.19
N VAL A 84 -4.38 6.95 6.95
CA VAL A 84 -2.93 6.77 7.17
C VAL A 84 -2.62 5.43 7.83
N THR A 85 -3.36 5.08 8.89
CA THR A 85 -3.14 3.81 9.60
C THR A 85 -3.44 2.58 8.72
N GLU A 86 -4.50 2.63 7.92
CA GLU A 86 -4.84 1.54 7.01
C GLU A 86 -3.85 1.46 5.83
N ALA A 87 -3.33 2.60 5.36
CA ALA A 87 -2.29 2.64 4.34
C ALA A 87 -0.99 2.01 4.85
N GLU A 88 -0.55 2.37 6.06
CA GLU A 88 0.62 1.75 6.69
C GLU A 88 0.45 0.25 6.87
N LYS A 89 -0.74 -0.20 7.29
CA LYS A 89 -1.04 -1.64 7.38
C LYS A 89 -0.87 -2.37 6.04
N ILE A 90 -1.39 -1.79 4.94
CA ILE A 90 -1.21 -2.38 3.60
C ILE A 90 0.27 -2.43 3.25
N ILE A 91 1.01 -1.35 3.51
CA ILE A 91 2.44 -1.25 3.21
C ILE A 91 3.25 -2.29 4.00
N GLU A 92 2.99 -2.44 5.29
CA GLU A 92 3.68 -3.42 6.14
C GLU A 92 3.40 -4.84 5.67
N THR A 93 2.13 -5.15 5.39
CA THR A 93 1.72 -6.48 4.94
C THR A 93 2.33 -6.82 3.58
N GLY A 94 2.41 -5.84 2.67
CA GLY A 94 3.08 -5.99 1.37
C GLY A 94 4.61 -6.07 1.49
N SER A 95 5.19 -5.40 2.49
CA SER A 95 6.64 -5.37 2.71
C SER A 95 7.19 -6.72 3.16
N ASP A 96 6.41 -7.51 3.90
CA ASP A 96 6.77 -8.89 4.27
C ASP A 96 6.90 -9.80 3.04
N ALA A 97 6.15 -9.53 1.97
CA ALA A 97 6.27 -10.29 0.72
C ALA A 97 7.63 -10.10 0.02
N TYR A 98 8.37 -9.03 0.33
CA TYR A 98 9.73 -8.79 -0.18
C TYR A 98 10.83 -9.39 0.70
N ARG A 99 10.50 -10.04 1.82
CA ARG A 99 11.49 -10.61 2.76
C ARG A 99 11.89 -12.04 2.40
N ASP A 100 11.00 -12.81 1.77
CA ASP A 100 11.26 -14.18 1.32
C ASP A 100 11.46 -14.23 -0.20
N ILE A 101 12.67 -13.85 -0.63
CA ILE A 101 13.07 -13.79 -2.04
C ILE A 101 13.03 -15.16 -2.75
N ASP A 102 13.05 -16.26 -2.00
CA ASP A 102 13.29 -17.61 -2.52
C ASP A 102 12.02 -18.38 -2.95
N ASN A 103 10.82 -18.02 -2.46
CA ASN A 103 9.65 -18.91 -2.58
C ASN A 103 8.43 -18.36 -3.35
N TYR A 104 8.37 -17.06 -3.63
CA TYR A 104 7.30 -16.49 -4.47
C TYR A 104 7.71 -15.12 -4.97
N TRP A 105 8.12 -15.02 -6.25
CA TRP A 105 8.55 -13.77 -6.86
C TRP A 105 7.67 -13.43 -8.06
N ASP A 106 6.81 -12.42 -7.88
CA ASP A 106 6.01 -11.83 -8.94
C ASP A 106 6.62 -10.46 -9.35
N PRO A 107 7.05 -10.30 -10.61
CA PRO A 107 7.72 -9.10 -11.09
C PRO A 107 6.79 -7.88 -11.18
N ASP A 108 5.47 -8.09 -11.23
CA ASP A 108 4.49 -7.00 -11.14
C ASP A 108 4.59 -6.27 -9.80
N TRP A 109 5.06 -6.96 -8.76
CA TRP A 109 5.23 -6.39 -7.43
C TRP A 109 6.40 -5.41 -7.38
N ARG A 110 7.47 -5.60 -8.16
CA ARG A 110 8.54 -4.58 -8.20
C ARG A 110 8.14 -3.41 -9.10
N GLY A 111 7.76 -3.71 -10.34
CA GLY A 111 7.55 -2.68 -11.36
C GLY A 111 6.43 -1.73 -10.98
N PHE A 112 5.24 -2.27 -10.74
CA PHE A 112 4.06 -1.47 -10.43
C PHE A 112 3.97 -1.16 -8.95
N THR A 113 3.98 -2.17 -8.07
CA THR A 113 3.83 -1.94 -6.63
C THR A 113 5.03 -1.17 -6.06
N GLY A 114 6.26 -1.56 -6.39
CA GLY A 114 7.46 -0.90 -5.89
C GLY A 114 7.55 0.58 -6.28
N THR A 115 7.24 0.94 -7.54
CA THR A 115 7.23 2.37 -7.95
C THR A 115 6.11 3.15 -7.27
N THR A 116 4.93 2.56 -7.08
CA THR A 116 3.84 3.18 -6.30
C THR A 116 4.25 3.44 -4.85
N LEU A 117 4.96 2.51 -4.21
CA LEU A 117 5.45 2.67 -2.85
C LEU A 117 6.56 3.73 -2.75
N ILE A 118 7.43 3.86 -3.76
CA ILE A 118 8.40 4.97 -3.85
C ILE A 118 7.65 6.30 -3.96
N MET A 119 6.63 6.40 -4.81
CA MET A 119 5.83 7.62 -4.91
C MET A 119 5.14 7.96 -3.58
N ALA A 120 4.60 6.96 -2.88
CA ALA A 120 4.00 7.17 -1.56
C ALA A 120 5.03 7.68 -0.54
N LEU A 121 6.24 7.11 -0.54
CA LEU A 121 7.33 7.51 0.35
C LEU A 121 7.77 8.96 0.11
N GLU A 122 7.93 9.35 -1.15
CA GLU A 122 8.41 10.68 -1.53
C GLU A 122 7.33 11.76 -1.42
N GLU A 123 6.08 11.45 -1.76
CA GLU A 123 4.97 12.41 -1.73
C GLU A 123 4.38 12.58 -0.31
N PHE A 124 4.33 11.50 0.48
CA PHE A 124 3.69 11.49 1.81
C PHE A 124 4.64 11.17 2.99
N PRO A 125 5.92 11.59 3.01
CA PRO A 125 6.88 11.18 4.05
C PRO A 125 6.54 11.72 5.44
N LYS A 126 5.67 12.73 5.52
CA LYS A 126 5.21 13.31 6.80
C LYS A 126 4.02 12.55 7.40
N LEU A 127 3.28 11.80 6.59
CA LEU A 127 2.14 11.00 7.04
C LEU A 127 2.59 9.60 7.47
N ILE A 128 3.54 9.02 6.73
CA ILE A 128 4.07 7.68 7.00
C ILE A 128 5.01 7.74 8.21
N SER A 129 4.88 6.81 9.15
CA SER A 129 5.75 6.65 10.30
C SER A 129 7.19 6.30 9.88
N LYS A 130 8.15 6.65 10.74
CA LYS A 130 9.57 6.41 10.44
C LYS A 130 9.92 4.93 10.33
N SER A 131 9.25 4.06 11.09
CA SER A 131 9.41 2.61 11.00
C SER A 131 8.97 2.08 9.64
N VAL A 132 7.81 2.53 9.15
CA VAL A 132 7.28 2.10 7.84
C VAL A 132 8.12 2.66 6.69
N GLN A 133 8.61 3.91 6.82
CA GLN A 133 9.58 4.46 5.86
C GLN A 133 10.85 3.62 5.77
N GLN A 134 11.40 3.21 6.92
CA GLN A 134 12.60 2.38 6.97
C GLN A 134 12.35 0.99 6.37
N LEU A 135 11.22 0.36 6.72
CA LEU A 135 10.80 -0.92 6.17
C LEU A 135 10.69 -0.86 4.64
N LEU A 136 10.04 0.18 4.10
CA LEU A 136 9.94 0.40 2.66
C LEU A 136 11.31 0.49 1.99
N LEU A 137 12.23 1.28 2.55
CA LEU A 137 13.58 1.43 2.01
C LEU A 137 14.34 0.11 2.01
N GLU A 138 14.27 -0.67 3.09
CA GLU A 138 14.91 -1.97 3.21
C GLU A 138 14.31 -2.99 2.22
N SER A 139 12.99 -3.10 2.16
CA SER A 139 12.28 -4.00 1.25
C SER A 139 12.53 -3.67 -0.22
N LEU A 140 12.45 -2.39 -0.60
CA LEU A 140 12.71 -1.94 -1.98
C LEU A 140 14.19 -2.11 -2.37
N HIS A 141 15.12 -1.93 -1.42
CA HIS A 141 16.54 -2.20 -1.64
C HIS A 141 16.79 -3.69 -1.91
N ASN A 142 16.25 -4.57 -1.06
CA ASN A 142 16.38 -6.02 -1.22
C ASN A 142 15.77 -6.49 -2.54
N ALA A 143 14.58 -5.98 -2.89
CA ALA A 143 13.92 -6.29 -4.16
C ALA A 143 14.77 -5.85 -5.36
N THR A 144 15.33 -4.63 -5.33
CA THR A 144 16.15 -4.10 -6.42
C THR A 144 17.48 -4.84 -6.55
N LYS A 145 18.14 -5.15 -5.42
CA LYS A 145 19.39 -5.90 -5.42
C LYS A 145 19.18 -7.35 -5.85
N GLY A 146 18.10 -7.99 -5.41
CA GLY A 146 17.73 -9.34 -5.83
C GLY A 146 17.68 -9.50 -7.35
N ASP A 147 17.05 -8.56 -8.04
CA ASP A 147 16.97 -8.55 -9.51
C ASP A 147 18.34 -8.44 -10.20
N GLU A 148 19.29 -7.72 -9.60
CA GLU A 148 20.64 -7.60 -10.14
C GLU A 148 21.43 -8.91 -10.10
N TYR A 149 21.00 -9.92 -9.34
CA TYR A 149 21.66 -11.23 -9.23
C TYR A 149 20.95 -12.35 -10.00
N ARG A 150 19.72 -12.11 -10.46
CA ARG A 150 18.89 -13.08 -11.20
C ARG A 150 19.26 -13.06 -12.67
N PHE A 151 20.05 -14.04 -13.08
CA PHE A 151 20.53 -14.18 -14.46
C PHE A 151 20.10 -15.48 -15.13
N GLY A 152 19.20 -16.26 -14.52
CA GLY A 152 18.81 -17.56 -15.05
C GLY A 152 20.02 -18.47 -15.28
N ASN A 153 20.90 -18.56 -14.29
CA ASN A 153 22.14 -19.33 -14.43
C ASN A 153 21.83 -20.82 -14.67
N LEU A 154 22.62 -21.45 -15.54
CA LEU A 154 22.55 -22.90 -15.79
C LEU A 154 23.40 -23.72 -14.79
N ASP A 155 24.13 -23.04 -13.90
CA ASP A 155 24.93 -23.66 -12.84
C ASP A 155 24.00 -24.01 -11.67
N PRO A 156 23.86 -25.29 -11.27
CA PRO A 156 22.95 -25.70 -10.20
C PRO A 156 23.35 -25.18 -8.82
N ASN A 157 24.55 -24.60 -8.66
CA ASN A 157 25.01 -23.97 -7.42
C ASN A 157 24.82 -22.44 -7.42
N LYS A 158 24.19 -21.87 -8.44
CA LYS A 158 23.92 -20.43 -8.59
C LYS A 158 22.44 -20.18 -8.78
N ASP A 159 22.02 -18.95 -8.50
CA ASP A 159 20.64 -18.52 -8.71
C ASP A 159 20.21 -18.72 -10.18
N ASN A 160 19.25 -19.62 -10.38
CA ASN A 160 18.71 -19.97 -11.69
C ASN A 160 17.41 -19.23 -12.01
N LEU A 161 17.00 -18.28 -11.15
CA LEU A 161 15.81 -17.48 -11.37
C LEU A 161 16.09 -16.38 -12.39
N TYR A 162 15.08 -16.10 -13.20
CA TYR A 162 15.03 -14.90 -14.05
C TYR A 162 14.25 -13.79 -13.32
N PRO A 163 14.53 -12.52 -13.60
CA PRO A 163 13.57 -11.46 -13.33
C PRO A 163 12.32 -11.82 -14.15
N ALA A 164 11.23 -12.14 -13.48
CA ALA A 164 10.02 -12.58 -14.17
C ALA A 164 9.45 -11.43 -15.05
N HIS A 165 8.71 -11.76 -16.09
CA HIS A 165 8.10 -10.79 -17.01
C HIS A 165 6.61 -10.61 -16.68
N SER A 166 6.19 -9.35 -16.48
CA SER A 166 4.81 -8.92 -16.29
C SER A 166 4.00 -9.03 -17.60
N ASN A 167 3.07 -9.99 -17.70
CA ASN A 167 1.96 -9.89 -18.64
C ASN A 167 0.64 -9.79 -17.85
N PRO A 168 -0.11 -8.67 -17.91
CA PRO A 168 -1.31 -8.44 -17.09
C PRO A 168 -2.53 -9.32 -17.45
N ILE A 169 -2.38 -10.37 -18.27
CA ILE A 169 -3.49 -11.20 -18.78
C ILE A 169 -3.32 -12.71 -18.57
N SER A 170 -2.20 -13.18 -18.00
CA SER A 170 -2.03 -14.62 -17.75
C SER A 170 -1.16 -14.87 -16.52
N GLU A 171 -1.80 -15.07 -15.36
CA GLU A 171 -1.20 -15.84 -14.27
C GLU A 171 -1.11 -17.32 -14.72
N GLU A 172 -0.06 -17.67 -15.46
CA GLU A 172 0.32 -19.07 -15.60
C GLU A 172 1.22 -19.45 -14.43
N LYS A 173 0.68 -20.31 -13.55
CA LYS A 173 1.39 -20.92 -12.44
C LYS A 173 2.77 -21.42 -12.88
N CYS A 174 3.81 -21.01 -12.16
CA CYS A 174 5.11 -21.66 -12.27
C CYS A 174 4.94 -23.14 -11.88
N PRO A 175 5.19 -24.12 -12.76
CA PRO A 175 5.06 -25.52 -12.39
C PRO A 175 6.16 -25.88 -11.39
N ALA A 176 5.76 -26.33 -10.20
CA ALA A 176 6.66 -26.99 -9.28
C ALA A 176 7.17 -28.28 -9.95
N TRP A 177 8.48 -28.39 -10.13
CA TRP A 177 9.10 -29.59 -10.65
C TRP A 177 9.04 -30.70 -9.58
N ASN A 178 8.48 -31.85 -9.95
CA ASN A 178 8.54 -33.11 -9.19
C ASN A 178 9.95 -33.67 -9.15
#